data_AF-A0A9D7D088-F1
#
_entry.id   AF-A0A9D7D088-F1
#
_cell.length_a   1.000
_cell.length_b   1.000
_cell.length_c   1.000
_cell.angle_alpha   90.00
_cell.angle_beta   90.00
_cell.angle_gamma   90.00
#
_symmetry.space_group_name_H-M   'P 1'
#
loop_
_entity.id
_entity.type
_entity.pdbx_description
1 polymer ?
#
loop_
_entity_poly.entity_id
_entity_poly.type
_entity_poly.pdbx_seq_one_letter_code
_entity_poly.pdbx_strand_id
1 'polypeptide(L)'
;MQLLEGSGSILLFARLVIALLPGCSDVEQGPECRAFVACVKEADTVRGTVTNVDRFLPSGACWGGEKGAAVCESACRRGVPVLRAQEPRVACASGEGAR
;
A
#
# COMPACT_ATOMS: atom_id res chain seq x y z
N MET A 1 -19.58 47.20 19.57
CA MET A 1 -20.99 47.12 19.98
C MET A 1 -21.83 47.24 18.72
N GLN A 2 -22.56 46.16 18.37
CA GLN A 2 -23.85 46.12 17.65
C GLN A 2 -23.97 46.73 16.23
N LEU A 3 -24.67 46.16 15.24
CA LEU A 3 -25.46 44.92 15.07
C LEU A 3 -26.04 44.98 13.62
N LEU A 4 -26.21 43.80 12.97
CA LEU A 4 -27.33 43.44 12.04
C LEU A 4 -27.38 44.20 10.69
N GLU A 5 -27.94 43.72 9.59
CA GLU A 5 -28.52 42.46 9.12
C GLU A 5 -28.65 42.66 7.60
N GLY A 6 -28.39 41.62 6.82
CA GLY A 6 -28.48 41.68 5.36
C GLY A 6 -28.97 40.35 4.81
N SER A 7 -30.20 40.00 5.15
CA SER A 7 -30.94 38.85 4.64
C SER A 7 -31.29 39.06 3.17
N GLY A 8 -30.92 38.14 2.28
CA GLY A 8 -31.53 38.08 0.94
C GLY A 8 -30.69 37.45 -0.18
N SER A 9 -30.92 36.16 -0.42
CA SER A 9 -31.01 35.50 -1.73
C SER A 9 -30.00 35.87 -2.85
N ILE A 10 -28.94 35.07 -2.98
CA ILE A 10 -28.40 34.66 -4.29
C ILE A 10 -28.23 33.14 -4.30
N LEU A 11 -29.28 32.46 -4.79
CA LEU A 11 -29.16 31.13 -5.39
C LEU A 11 -28.27 31.23 -6.64
N LEU A 12 -27.59 30.12 -6.96
CA LEU A 12 -26.94 29.79 -8.25
C LEU A 12 -25.49 30.25 -8.49
N PHE A 13 -24.54 29.52 -7.92
CA PHE A 13 -23.39 28.99 -8.68
C PHE A 13 -23.14 27.55 -8.17
N ALA A 14 -23.93 26.59 -8.64
CA ALA A 14 -23.56 25.75 -9.79
C ALA A 14 -22.20 25.06 -9.60
N ARG A 15 -22.29 23.91 -8.91
CA ARG A 15 -21.47 22.70 -9.05
C ARG A 15 -20.36 22.77 -10.12
N LEU A 16 -19.11 22.78 -9.65
CA LEU A 16 -18.02 22.13 -10.39
C LEU A 16 -17.05 21.48 -9.41
N VAL A 17 -17.53 20.45 -8.73
CA VAL A 17 -16.65 19.45 -8.12
C VAL A 17 -16.09 18.64 -9.28
N ILE A 18 -14.96 19.07 -9.83
CA ILE A 18 -14.19 18.25 -10.76
C ILE A 18 -13.57 17.13 -9.92
N ALA A 19 -14.33 16.05 -9.73
CA ALA A 19 -13.83 14.77 -9.27
C ALA A 19 -12.98 14.16 -10.38
N LEU A 20 -11.78 14.70 -10.61
CA LEU A 20 -10.68 13.97 -11.24
C LEU A 20 -10.11 13.02 -10.18
N LEU A 21 -10.91 12.03 -9.77
CA LEU A 21 -10.38 10.83 -9.15
C LEU A 21 -9.88 9.99 -10.33
N PRO A 22 -8.56 9.88 -10.58
CA PRO A 22 -8.09 8.75 -11.39
C PRO A 22 -8.65 7.53 -10.68
N GLY A 23 -9.45 6.74 -11.38
CA GLY A 23 -10.14 5.60 -10.80
C GLY A 23 -9.16 4.85 -9.91
N CYS A 24 -9.43 4.87 -8.60
CA CYS A 24 -8.72 4.05 -7.65
C CYS A 24 -9.06 2.62 -8.03
N SER A 25 -8.27 2.03 -8.92
CA SER A 25 -8.15 0.60 -9.01
C SER A 25 -7.52 0.21 -7.68
N ASP A 26 -8.33 -0.01 -6.66
CA ASP A 26 -7.92 -0.58 -5.38
C ASP A 26 -7.51 -2.03 -5.65
N VAL A 27 -6.31 -2.20 -6.21
CA VAL A 27 -5.75 -3.53 -6.42
C VAL A 27 -5.32 -4.04 -5.07
N GLU A 28 -5.99 -5.08 -4.58
CA GLU A 28 -5.66 -5.67 -3.30
C GLU A 28 -4.23 -6.22 -3.30
N GLN A 29 -3.50 -6.00 -2.20
CA GLN A 29 -2.21 -6.62 -1.97
C GLN A 29 -2.35 -8.15 -1.93
N GLY A 30 -1.64 -8.82 -2.85
CA GLY A 30 -1.60 -10.27 -2.90
C GLY A 30 -0.85 -10.93 -1.72
N PRO A 31 -1.00 -12.25 -1.56
CA PRO A 31 -0.43 -12.98 -0.43
C PRO A 31 1.11 -13.04 -0.46
N GLU A 32 1.75 -12.91 -1.63
CA GLU A 32 3.21 -12.97 -1.75
C GLU A 32 3.86 -11.73 -1.15
N CYS A 33 3.32 -10.54 -1.45
CA CYS A 33 3.83 -9.31 -0.84
C CYS A 33 3.54 -9.22 0.65
N ARG A 34 2.42 -9.77 1.11
CA ARG A 34 2.13 -9.87 2.55
C ARG A 34 3.16 -10.75 3.26
N ALA A 35 3.49 -11.91 2.70
CA ALA A 35 4.51 -12.81 3.23
C ALA A 35 5.92 -12.20 3.17
N PHE A 36 6.25 -11.50 2.08
CA PHE A 36 7.53 -10.81 1.93
C PHE A 36 7.73 -9.72 2.97
N VAL A 37 6.74 -8.82 3.18
CA VAL A 37 6.82 -7.75 4.18
C VAL A 37 7.03 -8.31 5.59
N ALA A 38 6.31 -9.39 5.94
CA ALA A 38 6.49 -10.06 7.22
C ALA A 38 7.91 -10.66 7.35
N CYS A 39 8.40 -11.33 6.31
CA CYS A 39 9.74 -11.93 6.28
C CYS A 39 10.85 -10.88 6.44
N VAL A 40 10.71 -9.72 5.78
CA VAL A 40 11.66 -8.60 5.94
C VAL A 40 11.69 -8.12 7.39
N LYS A 41 10.54 -7.97 8.04
CA LYS A 41 10.46 -7.50 9.44
C LYS A 41 11.14 -8.46 10.42
N GLU A 42 10.98 -9.77 10.22
CA GLU A 42 11.67 -10.78 11.02
C GLU A 42 13.19 -10.76 10.77
N ALA A 43 13.60 -10.65 9.50
CA ALA A 43 15.02 -10.53 9.15
C ALA A 43 15.67 -9.26 9.73
N ASP A 44 14.96 -8.14 9.69
CA ASP A 44 15.37 -6.87 10.29
C ASP A 44 15.56 -6.99 11.80
N THR A 45 14.70 -7.76 12.48
CA THR A 45 14.84 -8.04 13.92
C THR A 45 16.12 -8.80 14.23
N VAL A 46 16.47 -9.81 13.41
CA VAL A 46 17.71 -10.58 13.57
C VAL A 46 18.95 -9.73 13.28
N ARG A 47 18.86 -8.83 12.28
CA ARG A 47 19.96 -7.98 11.82
C ARG A 47 20.14 -6.70 12.63
N GLY A 48 19.14 -6.30 13.41
CA GLY A 48 19.11 -4.99 14.05
C GLY A 48 19.00 -3.84 13.03
N THR A 49 18.34 -4.07 11.89
CA THR A 49 18.17 -3.10 10.81
C THR A 49 16.70 -2.71 10.63
N VAL A 50 16.44 -1.71 9.79
CA VAL A 50 15.09 -1.36 9.33
C VAL A 50 15.13 -1.17 7.82
N THR A 51 14.47 -2.07 7.11
CA THR A 51 14.32 -2.03 5.67
C THR A 51 13.02 -1.31 5.30
N ASN A 52 13.08 -0.33 4.40
CA ASN A 52 11.87 0.32 3.91
C ASN A 52 11.08 -0.61 2.99
N VAL A 53 9.88 -0.99 3.43
CA VAL A 53 8.93 -1.84 2.70
C VAL A 53 7.66 -1.08 2.30
N ASP A 54 7.61 0.24 2.46
CA ASP A 54 6.40 1.07 2.33
C ASP A 54 5.72 0.90 0.98
N ARG A 55 6.53 0.78 -0.09
CA ARG A 55 6.01 0.58 -1.45
C ARG A 55 5.16 -0.68 -1.57
N PHE A 56 5.46 -1.72 -0.78
CA PHE A 56 4.80 -3.02 -0.83
C PHE A 56 3.60 -3.12 0.11
N LEU A 57 3.45 -2.22 1.10
CA LEU A 57 2.28 -2.18 2.00
C LEU A 57 0.99 -1.88 1.22
N PRO A 58 -0.21 -2.23 1.72
CA PRO A 58 -1.48 -2.06 0.98
C PRO A 58 -1.77 -0.64 0.47
N SER A 59 -1.32 0.40 1.19
CA SER A 59 -1.44 1.81 0.78
C SER A 59 -0.22 2.32 -0.02
N GLY A 60 0.69 1.42 -0.38
CA GLY A 60 1.95 1.71 -1.05
C GLY A 60 1.81 1.90 -2.56
N ALA A 61 2.87 2.42 -3.18
CA ALA A 61 2.90 2.74 -4.61
C ALA A 61 2.70 1.52 -5.54
N CYS A 62 2.85 0.29 -5.05
CA CYS A 62 2.63 -0.92 -5.83
C CYS A 62 1.19 -1.10 -6.31
N TRP A 63 0.21 -0.55 -5.58
CA TRP A 63 -1.20 -0.91 -5.75
C TRP A 63 -2.03 0.11 -6.52
N GLY A 64 -1.41 1.17 -7.04
CA GLY A 64 -2.09 2.20 -7.84
C GLY A 64 -2.56 1.75 -9.23
N GLY A 65 -2.38 0.47 -9.59
CA GLY A 65 -2.86 -0.10 -10.84
C GLY A 65 -2.36 -1.53 -11.06
N GLU A 66 -3.09 -2.31 -11.87
CA GLU A 66 -2.86 -3.75 -12.05
C GLU A 66 -1.43 -4.09 -12.51
N LYS A 67 -0.87 -3.29 -13.43
CA LYS A 67 0.49 -3.49 -13.93
C LYS A 67 1.54 -3.31 -12.83
N GLY A 68 1.35 -2.30 -11.97
CA GLY A 68 2.23 -2.07 -10.82
C GLY A 68 2.13 -3.22 -9.82
N ALA A 69 0.90 -3.63 -9.51
CA ALA A 69 0.61 -4.70 -8.59
C ALA A 69 1.24 -6.02 -9.05
N ALA A 70 1.08 -6.38 -10.33
CA ALA A 70 1.67 -7.59 -10.89
C ALA A 70 3.22 -7.60 -10.81
N VAL A 71 3.87 -6.45 -11.06
CA VAL A 71 5.32 -6.32 -10.94
C VAL A 71 5.76 -6.49 -9.49
N CYS A 72 5.06 -5.85 -8.54
CA CYS A 72 5.38 -5.97 -7.13
C CYS A 72 5.17 -7.39 -6.61
N GLU A 73 4.08 -8.05 -7.00
CA GLU A 73 3.80 -9.43 -6.58
C GLU A 73 4.86 -10.40 -7.10
N SER A 74 5.31 -10.20 -8.34
CA SER A 74 6.44 -10.95 -8.90
C SER A 74 7.75 -10.71 -8.14
N ALA A 75 8.01 -9.46 -7.73
CA ALA A 75 9.19 -9.12 -6.94
C ALA A 75 9.14 -9.75 -5.54
N CYS A 76 8.01 -9.66 -4.85
CA CYS A 76 7.81 -10.23 -3.52
C CYS A 76 7.99 -11.76 -3.51
N ARG A 77 7.38 -12.45 -4.49
CA ARG A 77 7.52 -13.91 -4.66
C ARG A 77 8.97 -14.35 -4.81
N ARG A 78 9.78 -13.58 -5.56
CA ARG A 78 11.22 -13.85 -5.73
C ARG A 78 12.05 -13.42 -4.51
N GLY A 79 11.59 -12.44 -3.73
CA GLY A 79 12.31 -11.91 -2.58
C GLY A 79 12.36 -12.86 -1.39
N VAL A 80 11.27 -13.58 -1.10
CA VAL A 80 11.21 -14.53 0.03
C VAL A 80 12.30 -15.60 0.00
N PRO A 81 12.53 -16.35 -1.10
CA PRO A 81 13.60 -17.36 -1.12
C PRO A 81 15.00 -16.74 -0.98
N VAL A 82 15.22 -15.52 -1.48
CA VAL A 82 16.49 -14.80 -1.30
C VAL A 82 16.69 -14.45 0.17
N LEU A 83 15.67 -13.92 0.84
CA LEU A 83 15.73 -13.60 2.27
C LEU A 83 15.99 -14.85 3.12
N ARG A 84 15.32 -15.97 2.83
CA ARG A 84 15.57 -17.24 3.52
C ARG A 84 17.00 -17.77 3.32
N ALA A 85 17.56 -17.61 2.12
CA ALA A 85 18.93 -18.03 1.84
C ALA A 85 19.96 -17.17 2.61
N GLN A 86 19.69 -15.88 2.75
CA GLN A 86 20.55 -14.96 3.49
C GLN A 86 20.39 -15.11 5.01
N GLU A 87 19.18 -15.38 5.49
CA GLU A 87 18.84 -15.52 6.90
C GLU A 87 18.12 -16.85 7.17
N PRO A 88 18.84 -18.00 7.19
CA PRO A 88 18.23 -19.32 7.37
C PRO A 88 17.52 -19.49 8.73
N ARG A 89 17.83 -18.63 9.70
CA ARG A 89 17.23 -18.63 11.04
C ARG A 89 15.83 -18.01 11.05
N VAL A 90 15.47 -17.26 10.01
CA VAL A 90 14.16 -16.60 9.90
C VAL A 90 13.17 -17.56 9.25
N ALA A 91 12.13 -17.92 10.00
CA ALA A 91 11.02 -18.71 9.49
C ALA A 91 10.06 -17.82 8.67
N CYS A 92 10.44 -17.46 7.45
CA CYS A 92 9.53 -16.77 6.54
C CYS A 92 8.45 -17.74 6.05
N ALA A 93 7.17 -17.37 6.05
CA ALA A 93 6.12 -18.13 5.37
C ALA A 93 6.26 -17.98 3.83
N SER A 94 6.02 -19.05 3.07
CA SER A 94 5.82 -18.92 1.61
C SER A 94 4.39 -18.42 1.43
N GLY A 95 4.12 -17.51 0.49
CA GLY A 95 2.76 -17.00 0.20
C GLY A 95 1.74 -18.07 -0.26
N GLU A 96 2.07 -19.36 -0.18
CA GLU A 96 1.27 -20.52 -0.57
C GLU A 96 0.16 -20.90 0.41
N GLY A 97 -0.01 -20.19 1.53
CA GLY A 97 -0.95 -20.56 2.61
C GLY A 97 -2.20 -19.68 2.78
N ALA A 98 -2.39 -18.64 1.98
CA ALA A 98 -3.56 -17.76 2.07
C ALA A 98 -4.52 -18.02 0.90
N ARG A 99 -5.40 -19.01 1.07
CA ARG A 99 -6.60 -19.20 0.25
C ARG A 99 -7.82 -19.17 1.15
#